data_AF-A0A9D6RC36-F1
#
_entry.id   AF-A0A9D6RC36-F1
#
_cell.length_a   1.000
_cell.length_b   1.000
_cell.length_c   1.000
_cell.angle_alpha   90.00
_cell.angle_beta   90.00
_cell.angle_gamma   90.00
#
_symmetry.space_group_name_H-M   'P 1'
#
loop_
_entity.id
_entity.type
_entity.pdbx_description
1 polymer ?
#
loop_
_entity_poly.entity_id
_entity_poly.type
_entity_poly.pdbx_seq_one_letter_code
_entity_poly.pdbx_strand_id
1 'polypeptide(L)' 'MASTLEQKLAAIGAARRKKVESRTHELIEEEKSLRELRQERRLTQKAMADQIGIRQDGISKIEKRGDLRISTLRGFA' A
#
# COMPACT_ATOMS: atom_id res chain seq x y z
N MET A 1 -23.92 -7.20 -23.84
CA MET A 1 -23.68 -8.25 -22.84
C MET A 1 -22.45 -7.85 -22.04
N ALA A 2 -22.56 -7.62 -20.74
CA ALA A 2 -21.40 -7.25 -19.91
C ALA A 2 -20.53 -8.50 -19.67
N SER A 3 -19.24 -8.43 -20.01
CA SER A 3 -18.27 -9.49 -19.71
C SER A 3 -18.03 -9.55 -18.20
N THR A 4 -18.06 -10.75 -17.61
CA THR A 4 -17.80 -10.93 -16.19
C THR A 4 -16.30 -10.84 -15.89
N LEU A 5 -15.95 -10.54 -14.62
CA LEU A 5 -14.55 -10.47 -14.17
C LEU A 5 -13.80 -11.78 -14.44
N GLU A 6 -14.46 -12.92 -14.24
CA GLU A 6 -13.91 -14.25 -14.47
C GLU A 6 -13.59 -14.49 -15.95
N GLN A 7 -14.46 -14.04 -16.88
CA GLN A 7 -14.21 -14.15 -18.32
C GLN A 7 -13.00 -13.31 -18.75
N LYS A 8 -12.83 -12.13 -18.17
CA LYS A 8 -11.65 -11.29 -18.45
C LYS A 8 -10.37 -11.90 -17.87
N LEU A 9 -10.42 -12.47 -16.67
CA LEU A 9 -9.26 -13.14 -16.06
C LEU A 9 -8.86 -14.43 -16.80
N ALA A 10 -9.84 -15.17 -17.32
CA ALA A 10 -9.60 -16.33 -18.18
C ALA A 10 -8.97 -15.95 -19.53
N ALA A 11 -9.34 -14.81 -20.09
CA ALA A 11 -8.78 -14.28 -21.34
C ALA A 11 -7.33 -13.76 -21.20
N ILE A 12 -6.83 -13.55 -19.97
CA ILE A 12 -5.42 -13.22 -19.75
C ILE A 12 -4.60 -14.51 -19.90
N GLY A 13 -3.80 -14.60 -20.97
CA GLY A 13 -2.90 -15.74 -21.19
C GLY A 13 -1.93 -15.96 -20.02
N ALA A 14 -1.56 -17.23 -19.76
CA ALA A 14 -0.74 -17.63 -18.62
C ALA A 14 0.59 -16.84 -18.49
N ALA A 15 1.21 -16.49 -19.61
CA ALA A 15 2.42 -15.66 -19.65
C ALA A 15 2.20 -14.25 -19.04
N ARG A 16 1.04 -13.65 -19.28
CA ARG A 16 0.71 -12.32 -18.73
C ARG A 16 0.37 -12.41 -17.24
N ARG A 17 -0.31 -13.47 -16.79
CA ARG A 17 -0.56 -13.71 -15.35
C ARG A 17 0.75 -13.84 -14.57
N LYS A 18 1.66 -14.70 -15.04
CA LYS A 18 2.98 -14.89 -14.42
C LYS A 18 3.80 -13.59 -14.36
N LYS A 19 3.73 -12.75 -15.41
CA LYS A 19 4.39 -11.43 -15.41
C LYS A 19 3.79 -10.47 -14.38
N VAL A 20 2.48 -10.47 -14.20
CA VAL A 20 1.79 -9.64 -13.21
C VAL A 20 2.10 -10.12 -11.79
N GLU A 21 2.09 -11.42 -11.55
CA GLU A 21 2.44 -12.01 -10.24
C GLU A 21 3.88 -11.72 -9.85
N SER A 22 4.85 -11.93 -10.75
CA SER A 22 6.26 -11.56 -10.54
C SER A 22 6.40 -10.08 -10.18
N ARG A 23 5.75 -9.21 -10.96
CA ARG A 23 5.80 -7.75 -10.71
C ARG A 23 5.14 -7.37 -9.39
N THR A 24 4.11 -8.08 -9.00
CA THR A 24 3.43 -7.86 -7.71
C THR A 24 4.34 -8.28 -6.56
N HIS A 25 5.03 -9.41 -6.69
CA HIS A 25 6.00 -9.87 -5.69
C HIS A 25 7.16 -8.88 -5.53
N GLU A 26 7.76 -8.43 -6.64
CA GLU A 26 8.81 -7.40 -6.62
C GLU A 26 8.35 -6.12 -5.91
N LEU A 27 7.14 -5.64 -6.22
CA LEU A 27 6.61 -4.42 -5.62
C LEU A 27 6.24 -4.58 -4.13
N ILE A 28 5.90 -5.80 -3.70
CA ILE A 28 5.69 -6.13 -2.29
C ILE A 28 7.02 -6.20 -1.55
N GLU A 29 8.05 -6.78 -2.16
CA GLU A 29 9.41 -6.82 -1.60
C GLU A 29 10.04 -5.42 -1.49
N GLU A 30 9.70 -4.52 -2.41
CA GLU A 30 10.09 -3.10 -2.36
C GLU A 30 9.21 -2.25 -1.44
N GLU A 31 8.05 -2.77 -0.97
CA GLU A 31 7.14 -2.02 -0.10
C GLU A 31 7.70 -1.94 1.32
N LYS A 32 7.93 -0.72 1.80
CA LYS A 32 8.20 -0.45 3.22
C LYS A 32 6.91 -0.06 3.93
N SER A 33 6.72 -0.58 5.13
CA SER A 33 5.63 -0.13 6.00
C SER A 33 5.81 1.35 6.38
N LEU A 34 4.69 2.02 6.69
CA LEU A 34 4.72 3.43 7.14
C LEU A 34 5.58 3.64 8.39
N ARG A 35 5.65 2.63 9.26
CA ARG A 35 6.51 2.64 10.45
C ARG A 35 7.99 2.63 10.06
N GLU A 36 8.39 1.78 9.12
CA GLU A 36 9.77 1.69 8.64
C GLU A 36 10.20 2.99 7.95
N LEU A 37 9.37 3.53 7.06
CA LEU A 37 9.62 4.82 6.40
C LEU A 37 9.80 5.95 7.41
N ARG A 38 8.98 5.99 8.47
CA ARG A 38 9.11 6.98 9.54
C ARG A 38 10.43 6.80 10.31
N GLN A 39 10.78 5.56 10.64
CA GLN A 39 12.01 5.24 11.37
C GLN A 39 13.27 5.55 10.56
N GLU A 40 13.29 5.25 9.26
CA GLU A 40 14.39 5.60 8.35
C GLU A 40 14.60 7.12 8.28
N ARG A 41 13.51 7.88 8.27
CA ARG A 41 13.53 9.35 8.33
C ARG A 41 13.81 9.90 9.73
N ARG A 42 14.01 9.04 10.74
CA ARG A 42 14.28 9.39 12.15
C ARG A 42 13.21 10.30 12.76
N LEU A 43 11.97 10.14 12.33
CA LEU A 43 10.84 10.94 12.81
C LEU A 43 10.14 10.24 13.98
N THR A 44 9.72 11.02 14.97
CA THR A 44 8.81 10.53 16.02
C THR A 44 7.38 10.50 15.47
N GLN A 45 6.51 9.67 16.03
CA GLN A 45 5.09 9.66 15.63
C GLN A 45 4.42 11.03 15.89
N LYS A 46 4.88 11.78 16.89
CA LYS A 46 4.42 13.14 17.17
C LYS A 46 4.85 14.12 16.08
N ALA A 47 6.12 14.12 15.70
CA ALA A 47 6.62 14.99 14.63
C ALA A 47 5.91 14.73 13.30
N MET A 48 5.62 13.46 12.99
CA MET A 48 4.86 13.09 11.80
C MET A 48 3.39 13.50 11.87
N ALA A 49 2.77 13.39 13.04
CA ALA A 49 1.42 13.88 13.31
C ALA A 49 1.31 15.39 13.13
N ASP A 50 2.26 16.16 13.68
CA ASP A 50 2.31 17.62 13.57
C ASP A 50 2.46 18.07 12.11
N GLN A 51 3.24 17.34 11.30
CA GLN A 51 3.43 17.64 9.88
C GLN A 51 2.20 17.35 9.02
N ILE A 52 1.40 16.33 9.38
CA ILE A 52 0.22 15.88 8.63
C ILE A 52 -1.07 16.52 9.18
N GLY A 53 -1.00 17.22 10.31
CA GLY A 53 -2.16 17.89 10.92
C GLY A 53 -3.14 16.92 11.59
N ILE A 54 -2.66 15.76 12.02
CA ILE A 54 -3.48 14.78 12.75
C ILE A 54 -2.91 14.54 14.15
N ARG A 55 -3.65 13.84 15.01
CA ARG A 55 -3.14 13.44 16.32
C ARG A 55 -2.20 12.24 16.23
N GLN A 56 -1.25 12.14 17.17
CA GLN A 56 -0.31 11.02 17.25
C GLN A 56 -0.99 9.64 17.42
N ASP A 57 -2.18 9.58 18.06
CA ASP A 57 -2.97 8.34 18.13
C ASP A 57 -3.46 7.89 16.75
N GLY A 58 -3.70 8.84 15.85
CA GLY A 58 -4.00 8.60 14.44
C GLY A 58 -2.83 7.94 13.72
N ILE A 59 -1.61 8.45 13.89
CA ILE A 59 -0.38 7.84 13.34
C ILE A 59 -0.19 6.41 13.87
N SER A 60 -0.37 6.20 15.18
CA SER A 60 -0.27 4.87 15.79
C SER A 60 -1.29 3.87 15.21
N LYS A 61 -2.53 4.31 14.98
CA LYS A 61 -3.57 3.48 14.34
C LYS A 61 -3.25 3.17 12.88
N ILE A 62 -2.72 4.15 12.14
CA ILE A 62 -2.30 3.98 10.75
C ILE A 62 -1.13 2.98 10.66
N GLU A 63 -0.13 3.10 11.52
CA GLU A 63 1.03 2.18 11.56
C GLU A 63 0.67 0.77 12.06
N LYS A 64 -0.26 0.65 13.02
CA LYS A 64 -0.68 -0.66 13.58
C LYS A 64 -1.66 -1.41 12.70
N ARG A 65 -2.43 -0.74 11.84
CA ARG A 65 -3.41 -1.42 10.99
C ARG A 65 -2.79 -2.27 9.89
N GLY A 66 -1.46 -2.23 9.70
CA GLY A 66 -0.67 -3.21 8.94
C GLY A 66 -0.95 -3.33 7.44
N ASP A 67 -2.12 -2.88 6.97
CA ASP A 67 -2.67 -3.19 5.66
C ASP A 67 -3.06 -1.91 4.89
N LEU A 68 -2.60 -0.75 5.36
CA LEU A 68 -2.83 0.52 4.69
C LEU A 68 -1.79 0.72 3.59
N ARG A 69 -2.04 0.09 2.44
CA ARG A 69 -1.23 0.23 1.22
C ARG A 69 -1.06 1.70 0.85
N ILE A 70 0.11 2.07 0.32
CA ILE A 70 0.38 3.41 -0.22
C ILE A 70 -0.70 3.84 -1.25
N SER A 71 -1.29 2.88 -1.98
CA SER A 71 -2.43 3.12 -2.89
C SER A 71 -3.68 3.67 -2.19
N THR A 72 -3.93 3.28 -0.94
CA THR A 72 -5.06 3.74 -0.13
C THR A 72 -4.85 5.17 0.37
N LEU A 73 -3.60 5.58 0.65
CA LEU A 73 -3.26 6.95 1.04
C LEU A 73 -3.50 7.97 -0.07
N ARG A 74 -3.34 7.58 -1.34
CA ARG A 74 -3.66 8.44 -2.49
C ARG A 74 -5.14 8.84 -2.59
N GLY A 75 -6.05 8.11 -1.93
CA GLY A 75 -7.47 8.45 -1.89
C GLY A 75 -7.88 9.45 -0.81
N PHE A 76 -6.97 9.80 0.12
CA PHE A 76 -7.19 10.81 1.15
C PHE A 76 -6.56 12.17 0.82
N ALA A 77 -5.85 12.26 -0.31
CA ALA A 77 -5.27 13.48 -0.86
C ALA A 77 -6.22 14.15 -1.87
#